data_AF-A0AAV4CVQ0-F1
#
_entry.id   AF-A0AAV4CVQ0-F1
#
_cell.length_a   1.000
_cell.length_b   1.000
_cell.length_c   1.000
_cell.angle_alpha   90.00
_cell.angle_beta   90.00
_cell.angle_gamma   90.00
#
_symmetry.space_group_name_H-M   'P 1'
#
loop_
_entity.id
_entity.type
_entity.pdbx_description
1 polymer ?
#
loop_
_entity_poly.entity_id
_entity_poly.type
_entity_poly.pdbx_seq_one_letter_code
_entity_poly.pdbx_strand_id
1 'polypeptide(L)'
;MADFKFPAHDCTTTWPAATAPKVLLKLIDMHERTTYPSTVSTPSPVSNIKAEKVKRPVISAAGTSEEWAYFQQESSDYMAVTNLSGSDVVCQLLECCDENLRKDFIRSIGALADKNEARGLQSIKTLTVR
;
A
#
# COMPACT_ATOMS: atom_id res chain seq x y z
N MET A 1 -26.92 -36.31 2.98
CA MET A 1 -25.75 -35.41 3.13
C MET A 1 -26.30 -34.10 3.66
N ALA A 2 -25.78 -33.57 4.77
CA ALA A 2 -26.35 -32.39 5.40
C ALA A 2 -25.82 -31.11 4.73
N ASP A 3 -26.72 -30.23 4.32
CA ASP A 3 -26.37 -28.94 3.71
C ASP A 3 -25.69 -28.02 4.73
N PHE A 4 -24.76 -27.19 4.25
CA PHE A 4 -24.05 -26.24 5.10
C PHE A 4 -24.91 -24.99 5.29
N LYS A 5 -25.32 -24.74 6.53
CA LYS A 5 -26.07 -23.54 6.91
C LYS A 5 -25.10 -22.44 7.37
N PHE A 6 -25.30 -21.22 6.90
CA PHE A 6 -24.53 -20.08 7.36
C PHE A 6 -24.81 -19.79 8.86
N PRO A 7 -23.79 -19.57 9.69
CA PRO A 7 -23.94 -19.49 11.15
C PRO A 7 -24.48 -18.16 11.70
N ALA A 8 -24.82 -17.18 10.86
CA ALA A 8 -25.43 -15.94 11.36
C ALA A 8 -26.89 -16.16 11.79
N HIS A 9 -27.27 -15.58 12.93
CA HIS A 9 -28.52 -15.83 13.65
C HIS A 9 -29.79 -15.58 12.80
N ASP A 10 -29.72 -14.61 11.88
CA ASP A 10 -30.82 -14.24 10.98
C ASP A 10 -30.55 -14.62 9.51
N CYS A 11 -29.62 -15.56 9.27
CA CYS A 11 -29.33 -16.07 7.93
C CYS A 11 -30.02 -17.40 7.64
N THR A 12 -30.79 -17.44 6.56
CA THR A 12 -31.41 -18.66 6.04
C THR A 12 -30.65 -19.26 4.86
N THR A 13 -29.52 -18.67 4.47
CA THR A 13 -28.71 -19.16 3.34
C THR A 13 -28.11 -20.52 3.66
N THR A 14 -28.38 -21.47 2.77
CA THR A 14 -27.88 -22.84 2.84
C THR A 14 -27.18 -23.16 1.53
N TRP A 15 -26.06 -23.89 1.62
CA TRP A 15 -25.33 -24.36 0.46
C TRP A 15 -25.28 -25.88 0.45
N PRO A 16 -25.40 -26.51 -0.74
CA PRO A 16 -25.42 -27.95 -0.84
C PRO A 16 -24.09 -28.55 -0.38
N ALA A 17 -24.14 -29.66 0.35
CA ALA A 17 -22.95 -30.35 0.87
C ALA A 17 -21.99 -30.86 -0.23
N ALA A 18 -22.48 -30.95 -1.47
CA ALA A 18 -21.70 -31.31 -2.66
C ALA A 18 -20.82 -30.16 -3.19
N THR A 19 -20.93 -28.96 -2.61
CA THR A 19 -20.13 -27.80 -3.02
C THR A 19 -18.67 -28.00 -2.60
N ALA A 20 -17.75 -27.91 -3.56
CA ALA A 20 -16.32 -28.02 -3.27
C ALA A 20 -15.89 -26.97 -2.22
N PRO A 21 -15.03 -27.31 -1.23
CA PRO A 21 -14.71 -26.42 -0.11
C PRO A 21 -14.17 -25.05 -0.53
N LYS A 22 -13.34 -25.01 -1.59
CA LYS A 22 -12.80 -23.75 -2.14
C LYS A 22 -13.87 -22.84 -2.71
N VAL A 23 -14.93 -23.40 -3.29
CA VAL A 23 -16.05 -22.66 -3.86
C VAL A 23 -16.99 -22.21 -2.74
N LEU A 24 -17.23 -23.08 -1.76
CA LEU A 24 -18.05 -22.77 -0.59
C LEU A 24 -17.48 -21.57 0.20
N LEU A 25 -16.16 -21.55 0.45
CA LEU A 25 -15.50 -20.42 1.12
C LEU A 25 -15.66 -19.09 0.36
N LYS A 26 -15.56 -19.11 -0.98
CA LYS A 26 -15.76 -17.90 -1.79
C LYS A 26 -17.22 -17.43 -1.79
N LEU A 27 -18.17 -18.36 -1.85
CA LEU A 27 -19.60 -18.05 -1.79
C LEU A 27 -19.97 -17.44 -0.44
N ILE A 28 -19.36 -17.92 0.65
CA ILE A 28 -19.53 -17.38 2.01
C ILE A 28 -18.99 -15.95 2.12
N ASP A 29 -17.75 -15.69 1.68
CA ASP A 29 -17.15 -14.33 1.71
C ASP A 29 -18.02 -13.31 0.93
N MET A 30 -18.48 -13.72 -0.25
CA MET A 30 -19.32 -12.87 -1.09
C MET A 30 -20.67 -12.60 -0.41
N HIS A 31 -21.28 -13.62 0.19
CA HIS A 31 -22.57 -13.50 0.88
C HIS A 31 -22.48 -12.58 2.09
N GLU A 32 -21.41 -12.69 2.88
CA GLU A 32 -21.14 -11.81 4.02
C GLU A 32 -21.11 -10.34 3.58
N ARG A 33 -20.30 -10.04 2.56
CA ARG A 33 -20.11 -8.67 2.04
C ARG A 33 -21.37 -8.04 1.44
N THR A 34 -22.26 -8.83 0.87
CA THR A 34 -23.43 -8.33 0.13
C THR A 34 -24.72 -8.35 0.94
N THR A 35 -24.87 -9.29 1.89
CA THR A 35 -26.13 -9.51 2.62
C THR A 35 -26.09 -8.90 4.01
N TYR A 36 -24.90 -8.75 4.59
CA TYR A 36 -24.68 -8.13 5.90
C TYR A 36 -23.76 -6.91 5.74
N PRO A 37 -24.24 -5.78 5.20
CA PRO A 37 -23.50 -4.52 5.36
C PRO A 37 -23.38 -4.27 6.86
N SER A 38 -22.18 -4.46 7.41
CA SER A 38 -21.95 -4.45 8.85
C SER A 38 -22.38 -3.12 9.47
N THR A 39 -23.54 -3.10 10.13
CA THR A 39 -23.83 -2.12 11.18
C THR A 39 -23.30 -2.68 12.51
N VAL A 40 -21.97 -2.79 12.64
CA VAL A 40 -21.32 -3.03 13.94
C VAL A 40 -20.04 -2.21 14.00
N SER A 41 -20.20 -0.97 14.46
CA SER A 41 -19.19 -0.30 15.27
C SER A 41 -19.12 -1.03 16.61
N THR A 42 -18.33 -2.10 16.71
CA THR A 42 -17.83 -2.60 18.00
C THR A 42 -16.46 -3.23 17.74
N PRO A 43 -15.40 -2.75 18.41
CA PRO A 43 -14.04 -3.15 18.14
C PRO A 43 -13.85 -4.62 18.51
N SER A 44 -13.73 -5.48 17.51
CA SER A 44 -12.92 -6.68 17.68
C SER A 44 -11.53 -6.22 18.12
N PRO A 45 -10.78 -6.96 18.96
CA PRO A 45 -9.33 -6.86 18.98
C PRO A 45 -8.79 -7.47 17.67
N VAL A 46 -9.24 -6.94 16.53
CA VAL A 46 -8.31 -6.69 15.46
C VAL A 46 -7.24 -5.82 16.11
N SER A 47 -6.09 -6.40 16.36
CA SER A 47 -4.92 -5.64 15.94
C SER A 47 -5.19 -5.27 14.45
N ASN A 48 -5.71 -4.13 13.98
CA ASN A 48 -5.75 -2.74 14.44
C ASN A 48 -4.62 -2.30 15.35
N ILE A 49 -3.51 -3.04 15.30
CA ILE A 49 -2.31 -2.40 14.83
C ILE A 49 -2.73 -1.88 13.45
N LYS A 50 -3.24 -0.65 13.39
CA LYS A 50 -2.96 0.19 12.23
C LYS A 50 -1.47 -0.03 12.05
N ALA A 51 -1.05 -0.88 11.10
CA ALA A 51 0.36 -1.04 10.79
C ALA A 51 0.87 0.39 10.77
N GLU A 52 1.71 0.74 11.75
CA GLU A 52 2.07 2.12 12.02
C GLU A 52 2.40 2.72 10.66
N LYS A 53 1.58 3.68 10.22
CA LYS A 53 1.56 4.07 8.82
C LYS A 53 2.98 4.54 8.55
N VAL A 54 3.76 3.72 7.85
CA VAL A 54 5.22 3.90 7.79
C VAL A 54 5.43 5.34 7.39
N LYS A 55 6.15 6.07 8.23
CA LYS A 55 6.34 7.50 8.02
C LYS A 55 6.97 7.65 6.65
N ARG A 56 6.35 8.44 5.77
CA ARG A 56 6.96 8.71 4.47
C ARG A 56 8.28 9.43 4.74
N PRO A 57 9.40 8.93 4.22
CA PRO A 57 10.65 9.66 4.30
C PRO A 57 10.50 10.97 3.54
N VAL A 58 11.07 12.03 4.08
CA VAL A 58 11.05 13.36 3.46
C VAL A 58 12.48 13.82 3.27
N ILE A 59 12.80 14.26 2.05
CA ILE A 59 14.11 14.82 1.72
C ILE A 59 13.97 16.18 1.04
N SER A 60 14.84 17.10 1.43
CA SER A 60 14.89 18.47 0.92
C SER A 60 16.11 18.67 0.02
N ALA A 61 16.06 19.66 -0.87
CA ALA A 61 17.12 19.96 -1.85
C ALA A 61 18.45 20.48 -1.23
N ALA A 62 18.53 20.63 0.09
CA ALA A 62 19.70 21.13 0.81
C ALA A 62 20.25 20.12 1.84
N GLY A 63 20.03 18.82 1.59
CA GLY A 63 20.54 17.76 2.46
C GLY A 63 22.05 17.55 2.28
N THR A 64 22.73 17.18 3.36
CA THR A 64 24.11 16.69 3.28
C THR A 64 24.17 15.29 2.67
N SER A 65 25.36 14.82 2.29
CA SER A 65 25.55 13.41 1.87
C SER A 65 25.13 12.42 2.96
N GLU A 66 25.14 12.84 4.22
CA GLU A 66 24.69 12.05 5.36
C GLU A 66 23.16 11.94 5.39
N GLU A 67 22.43 13.06 5.24
CA GLU A 67 20.96 13.03 5.06
C GLU A 67 20.52 12.17 3.87
N TRP A 68 21.28 12.19 2.77
CA TRP A 68 20.99 11.32 1.63
C TRP A 68 21.12 9.83 1.99
N ALA A 69 22.16 9.45 2.74
CA ALA A 69 22.36 8.06 3.15
C ALA A 69 21.23 7.59 4.08
N TYR A 70 20.81 8.44 5.03
CA TYR A 70 19.66 8.17 5.88
C TYR A 70 18.37 8.02 5.08
N PHE A 71 18.10 8.93 4.14
CA PHE A 71 16.94 8.85 3.26
C PHE A 71 16.95 7.59 2.40
N GLN A 72 18.10 7.20 1.86
CA GLN A 72 18.22 6.01 1.02
C GLN A 72 17.82 4.75 1.79
N GLN A 73 18.29 4.60 3.02
CA GLN A 73 17.92 3.50 3.92
C GLN A 73 16.41 3.52 4.21
N GLU A 74 15.88 4.65 4.68
CA GLU A 74 14.47 4.77 5.06
C GLU A 74 13.53 4.61 3.86
N SER A 75 13.92 5.09 2.67
CA SER A 75 13.16 4.90 1.43
C SER A 75 13.12 3.44 0.98
N SER A 76 14.23 2.70 1.15
CA SER A 76 14.29 1.27 0.84
C SER A 76 13.40 0.46 1.76
N ASP A 77 13.47 0.71 3.07
CA ASP A 77 12.57 0.08 4.06
C ASP A 77 11.10 0.44 3.79
N TYR A 78 10.82 1.71 3.47
CA TYR A 78 9.49 2.16 3.11
C TYR A 78 8.92 1.41 1.90
N MET A 79 9.69 1.30 0.81
CA MET A 79 9.27 0.59 -0.41
C MET A 79 9.06 -0.90 -0.17
N ALA A 80 9.94 -1.53 0.62
CA ALA A 80 9.84 -2.94 0.97
C ALA A 80 8.53 -3.23 1.73
N VAL A 81 8.15 -2.35 2.67
CA VAL A 81 6.91 -2.52 3.45
C VAL A 81 5.66 -2.19 2.63
N THR A 82 5.76 -1.24 1.69
CA THR A 82 4.60 -0.80 0.89
C THR A 82 4.35 -1.62 -0.36
N ASN A 83 5.26 -2.53 -0.75
CA ASN A 83 5.12 -3.39 -1.93
C ASN A 83 4.82 -2.60 -3.23
N LEU A 84 5.40 -1.41 -3.36
CA LEU A 84 5.21 -0.57 -4.54
C LEU A 84 5.97 -1.17 -5.72
N SER A 85 5.44 -1.00 -6.93
CA SER A 85 6.04 -1.55 -8.15
C SER A 85 5.82 -0.65 -9.36
N GLY A 86 6.80 -0.66 -10.26
CA GLY A 86 6.73 0.07 -11.53
C GLY A 86 6.60 1.59 -11.35
N SER A 87 5.63 2.19 -12.05
CA SER A 87 5.40 3.64 -12.06
C SER A 87 4.98 4.21 -10.70
N ASP A 88 4.38 3.39 -9.83
CA ASP A 88 3.93 3.82 -8.51
C ASP A 88 5.11 4.23 -7.62
N VAL A 89 6.25 3.55 -7.76
CA VAL A 89 7.48 3.84 -7.03
C VAL A 89 7.99 5.24 -7.33
N VAL A 90 7.92 5.66 -8.59
CA VAL A 90 8.38 7.00 -9.01
C VAL A 90 7.42 8.08 -8.51
N CYS A 91 6.11 7.84 -8.58
CA CYS A 91 5.11 8.71 -7.97
C CYS A 91 5.33 8.85 -6.46
N GLN A 92 5.66 7.75 -5.79
CA GLN A 92 5.94 7.75 -4.37
C GLN A 92 7.24 8.51 -4.03
N LEU A 93 8.30 8.34 -4.82
CA LEU A 93 9.53 9.11 -4.71
C LEU A 93 9.28 10.62 -4.78
N LEU A 94 8.40 11.02 -5.69
CA LEU A 94 8.00 12.42 -5.88
C LEU A 94 7.33 12.99 -4.63
N GLU A 95 6.52 12.18 -3.94
CA GLU A 95 5.84 12.55 -2.70
C GLU A 95 6.78 12.56 -1.48
N CYS A 96 7.94 11.91 -1.57
CA CYS A 96 8.99 11.97 -0.56
C CYS A 96 9.88 13.23 -0.70
N CYS A 97 9.76 13.96 -1.81
CA CYS A 97 10.51 15.20 -2.05
C CYS A 97 9.76 16.41 -1.49
N ASP A 98 10.48 17.34 -0.87
CA ASP A 98 9.95 18.68 -0.56
C ASP A 98 9.51 19.43 -1.84
N GLU A 99 8.64 20.44 -1.71
CA GLU A 99 8.07 21.18 -2.84
C GLU A 99 9.15 21.73 -3.79
N ASN A 100 10.26 22.23 -3.25
CA ASN A 100 11.36 22.76 -4.08
C ASN A 100 12.04 21.65 -4.88
N LEU A 101 12.37 20.55 -4.21
CA LEU A 101 13.00 19.38 -4.81
C LEU A 101 12.07 18.71 -5.83
N ARG A 102 10.76 18.69 -5.58
CA ARG A 102 9.74 18.18 -6.48
C ARG A 102 9.69 18.96 -7.79
N LYS A 103 9.73 20.29 -7.74
CA LYS A 103 9.80 21.16 -8.93
C LYS A 103 11.06 20.88 -9.74
N ASP A 104 12.20 20.79 -9.05
CA ASP A 104 13.50 20.45 -9.66
C ASP A 104 13.51 19.06 -10.29
N PHE A 105 12.93 18.09 -9.61
CA PHE A 105 12.82 16.71 -10.08
C PHE A 105 11.94 16.62 -11.33
N ILE A 106 10.75 17.24 -11.33
CA ILE A 106 9.87 17.28 -12.52
C ILE A 106 10.58 17.93 -13.70
N ARG A 107 11.34 19.02 -13.46
CA ARG A 107 12.13 19.70 -14.48
C ARG A 107 13.28 18.83 -15.02
N SER A 108 13.96 18.09 -14.15
CA SER A 108 15.11 17.23 -14.51
C SER A 108 14.67 15.96 -15.26
N ILE A 109 13.53 15.39 -14.87
CA ILE A 109 13.06 14.11 -15.36
C ILE A 109 12.09 14.24 -16.54
N GLY A 110 11.24 15.26 -16.63
CA GLY A 110 10.19 15.30 -17.65
C GLY A 110 9.12 14.22 -17.43
N ALA A 111 8.57 13.63 -18.50
CA ALA A 111 7.49 12.65 -18.39
C ALA A 111 7.89 11.40 -17.58
N LEU A 112 7.05 11.03 -16.59
CA LEU A 112 7.30 9.94 -15.62
C LEU A 112 7.03 8.52 -16.15
N ALA A 113 6.46 8.41 -17.35
CA ALA A 113 5.84 7.17 -17.85
C ALA A 113 6.79 5.99 -18.10
N ASP A 114 8.07 6.23 -18.40
CA ASP A 114 9.05 5.20 -18.81
C ASP A 114 10.19 5.01 -17.81
N LYS A 115 10.03 5.47 -16.57
CA LYS A 115 11.16 5.62 -15.67
C LYS A 115 11.17 4.58 -14.58
N ASN A 116 12.31 3.92 -14.49
CA ASN A 116 12.62 2.94 -13.47
C ASN A 116 13.05 3.62 -12.16
N GLU A 117 12.83 2.98 -11.03
CA GLU A 117 13.14 3.47 -9.67
C GLU A 117 14.58 3.97 -9.56
N ALA A 118 15.55 3.19 -10.06
CA ALA A 118 16.97 3.52 -9.99
C ALA A 118 17.30 4.87 -10.64
N ARG A 119 16.63 5.23 -11.74
CA ARG A 119 16.84 6.52 -12.41
C ARG A 119 16.22 7.65 -11.61
N GLY A 120 15.08 7.41 -10.95
CA GLY A 120 14.48 8.35 -10.00
C GLY A 120 15.43 8.67 -8.86
N LEU A 121 15.91 7.65 -8.13
CA LEU A 121 16.83 7.84 -7.01
C LEU A 121 18.12 8.58 -7.41
N GLN A 122 18.70 8.28 -8.56
CA GLN A 122 19.90 8.99 -9.06
C GLN A 122 19.64 10.47 -9.35
N SER A 123 18.48 10.79 -9.92
CA SER A 123 18.08 12.19 -10.14
C SER A 123 17.87 12.92 -8.82
N ILE A 124 17.20 12.31 -7.82
CA ILE A 124 17.04 12.94 -6.51
C ILE A 124 18.42 13.17 -5.87
N LYS A 125 19.32 12.17 -5.90
CA LYS A 125 20.68 12.30 -5.35
C LYS A 125 21.42 13.49 -5.92
N THR A 126 21.36 13.67 -7.24
CA THR A 126 22.04 14.77 -7.96
C THR A 126 21.47 16.13 -7.59
N LEU A 127 20.17 16.20 -7.26
CA LEU A 127 19.49 17.45 -6.91
C LEU A 127 19.60 17.78 -5.42
N THR A 128 19.79 16.77 -4.56
CA THR A 128 19.90 16.94 -3.10
C THR A 128 21.34 17.10 -2.63
N VAL A 129 22.26 16.28 -3.13
CA VAL A 129 23.67 16.29 -2.70
C VAL A 129 24.44 17.19 -3.65
N ARG A 130 24.87 18.36 -3.14
CA ARG A 130 25.78 19.28 -3.83
C ARG A 130 27.23 19.06 -3.42
#